data_AF-A0AAU3SJ36-F1
#
_entry.id   AF-A0AAU3SJ36-F1
#
_cell.length_a   1.000
_cell.length_b   1.000
_cell.length_c   1.000
_cell.angle_alpha   90.00
_cell.angle_beta   90.00
_cell.angle_gamma   90.00
#
_symmetry.space_group_name_H-M   'P 1'
#
loop_
_entity.id
_entity.type
_entity.pdbx_description
1 polymer ?
#
loop_
_entity_poly.entity_id
_entity_poly.type
_entity_poly.pdbx_seq_one_letter_code
_entity_poly.pdbx_strand_id
1 'polypeptide(L)'
;MKTSRSGSAGLSPYQEELREQMLAAPVVPAPVPWRPVFDPLVPVGGLLGIGFATHPDTGDDLVMVVSNDGHGLFDSVTGEKIARDRDPDPDDSTPDAVPDLSCPGLGPVAGSRVRIAGLYGGGLHTTTDDGWTLEVVSPAWPRDRVLLSVDGGVPHSGPHGEQWWHVFHSYYSELRAVGFSPSGRTLAVATSSDLTLWTRTLA
;
A
#
# COMPACT_ATOMS: atom_id res chain seq x y z
N MET A 1 42.78 -7.38 14.94
CA MET A 1 42.84 -5.95 15.30
C MET A 1 41.66 -5.27 14.64
N LYS A 2 40.64 -4.88 15.42
CA LYS A 2 39.41 -4.26 14.93
C LYS A 2 39.73 -2.86 14.41
N THR A 3 39.54 -2.63 13.12
CA THR A 3 39.50 -1.27 12.57
C THR A 3 38.10 -0.70 12.76
N SER A 4 38.10 0.40 13.49
CA SER A 4 37.03 1.35 13.83
C SER A 4 35.86 1.42 12.85
N ARG A 5 34.65 1.39 13.42
CA ARG A 5 33.45 1.97 12.80
C ARG A 5 33.76 3.42 12.40
N SER A 6 33.70 3.73 11.11
CA SER A 6 33.65 5.12 10.65
C SER A 6 32.39 5.75 11.25
N GLY A 7 32.55 6.89 11.91
CA GLY A 7 31.46 7.59 12.58
C GLY A 7 30.30 7.88 11.63
N SER A 8 29.08 7.67 12.11
CA SER A 8 27.90 8.24 11.48
C SER A 8 28.06 9.76 11.54
N ALA A 9 28.11 10.41 10.38
CA ALA A 9 27.72 11.82 10.35
C ALA A 9 26.31 11.89 10.95
N GLY A 10 26.13 12.69 12.00
CA GLY A 10 24.82 12.91 12.61
C GLY A 10 23.84 13.48 11.58
N LEU A 11 22.54 13.43 11.91
CA LEU A 11 21.53 14.13 11.11
C LEU A 11 21.83 15.63 11.13
N SER A 12 21.57 16.32 10.02
CA SER A 12 21.58 17.78 10.03
C SER A 12 20.42 18.30 10.88
N PRO A 13 20.47 19.55 11.40
CA PRO A 13 19.37 20.12 12.16
C PRO A 13 18.01 20.04 11.43
N TYR A 14 18.02 20.24 10.11
CA TYR A 14 16.83 20.08 9.27
C TYR A 14 16.30 18.64 9.24
N GLN A 15 17.19 17.65 9.15
CA GLN A 15 16.80 16.24 9.18
C GLN A 15 16.29 15.81 10.55
N GLU A 16 16.83 16.37 11.64
CA GLU A 16 16.34 16.15 13.00
C GLU A 16 14.95 16.73 13.19
N GLU A 17 14.74 17.98 12.80
CA GLU A 17 13.43 18.66 12.87
C GLU A 17 12.37 17.91 12.06
N LEU A 18 12.69 17.53 10.82
CA LEU A 18 11.78 16.78 9.97
C LEU A 18 11.42 15.42 10.59
N ARG A 19 12.42 14.73 11.14
CA ARG A 19 12.22 13.46 11.84
C ARG A 19 11.30 13.64 13.05
N GLU A 20 11.54 14.64 13.89
CA GLU A 20 10.72 14.93 15.07
C GLU A 20 9.28 15.27 14.68
N GLN A 21 9.08 16.09 13.64
CA GLN A 21 7.75 16.39 13.09
C GLN A 21 7.01 15.11 12.66
N MET A 22 7.66 14.23 11.90
CA MET A 22 7.06 12.97 11.47
C MET A 22 6.79 12.02 12.64
N LEU A 23 7.65 12.00 13.67
CA LEU A 23 7.46 11.17 14.84
C LEU A 23 6.28 11.65 15.71
N ALA A 24 6.13 12.96 15.86
CA ALA A 24 5.08 13.59 16.65
C ALA A 24 3.70 13.55 15.97
N ALA A 25 3.63 13.43 14.65
CA ALA A 25 2.37 13.37 13.92
C ALA A 25 1.56 12.10 14.27
N PRO A 26 0.37 12.24 14.90
CA PRO A 26 -0.49 11.10 15.21
C PRO A 26 -1.12 10.53 13.93
N VAL A 27 -1.54 9.27 13.96
CA VAL A 27 -2.37 8.71 12.88
C VAL A 27 -3.73 9.41 12.92
N VAL A 28 -4.21 9.86 11.78
CA VAL A 28 -5.53 10.47 11.59
C VAL A 28 -6.28 9.74 10.48
N PRO A 29 -7.63 9.78 10.47
CA PRO A 29 -8.38 9.25 9.34
C PRO A 29 -7.94 9.91 8.03
N ALA A 30 -7.99 9.16 6.92
CA ALA A 30 -7.84 9.74 5.60
C ALA A 30 -8.91 10.84 5.40
N PRO A 31 -8.54 12.03 4.87
CA PRO A 31 -9.48 13.13 4.68
C PRO A 31 -10.51 12.81 3.61
N VAL A 32 -11.59 13.59 3.57
CA VAL A 32 -12.53 13.61 2.43
C VAL A 32 -11.71 13.84 1.13
N PRO A 33 -11.97 13.08 0.05
CA PRO A 33 -13.13 12.20 -0.18
C PRO A 33 -12.93 10.73 0.21
N TRP A 34 -11.80 10.36 0.82
CA TRP A 34 -11.47 8.98 1.14
C TRP A 34 -12.37 8.41 2.24
N ARG A 35 -12.83 7.18 2.03
CA ARG A 35 -13.66 6.43 2.97
C ARG A 35 -13.07 5.04 3.18
N PRO A 36 -12.97 4.54 4.42
CA PRO A 36 -12.51 3.18 4.65
C PRO A 36 -13.49 2.19 4.02
N VAL A 37 -12.95 1.15 3.37
CA VAL A 37 -13.74 0.06 2.78
C VAL A 37 -14.04 -1.02 3.83
N PHE A 38 -13.08 -1.27 4.71
CA PHE A 38 -13.20 -2.22 5.83
C PHE A 38 -13.35 -1.49 7.16
N ASP A 39 -13.94 -2.16 8.14
CA ASP A 39 -13.94 -1.71 9.53
C ASP A 39 -13.19 -2.72 10.41
N PRO A 40 -11.90 -2.52 10.74
CA PRO A 40 -10.96 -1.50 10.23
C PRO A 40 -10.05 -1.98 9.08
N LEU A 41 -9.94 -3.31 8.86
CA LEU A 41 -9.05 -3.95 7.88
C LEU A 41 -9.58 -5.35 7.55
N VAL A 42 -8.95 -6.01 6.56
CA VAL A 42 -9.13 -7.45 6.34
C VAL A 42 -7.86 -8.20 6.74
N PRO A 43 -7.94 -9.17 7.66
CA PRO A 43 -6.82 -10.03 7.99
C PRO A 43 -6.44 -10.91 6.79
N VAL A 44 -5.15 -10.92 6.45
CA VAL A 44 -4.54 -11.78 5.45
C VAL A 44 -3.20 -12.27 5.99
N GLY A 45 -3.22 -13.43 6.64
CA GLY A 45 -2.00 -14.01 7.21
C GLY A 45 -0.96 -14.33 6.13
N GLY A 46 0.27 -13.86 6.32
CA GLY A 46 1.38 -14.14 5.42
C GLY A 46 1.22 -13.48 4.04
N LEU A 47 0.61 -12.29 3.99
CA LEU A 47 0.48 -11.52 2.76
C LEU A 47 1.87 -11.21 2.19
N LEU A 48 2.05 -11.57 0.93
CA LEU A 48 3.29 -11.40 0.17
C LEU A 48 3.25 -10.11 -0.65
N GLY A 49 2.11 -9.80 -1.28
CA GLY A 49 1.90 -8.57 -2.02
C GLY A 49 0.47 -8.41 -2.52
N ILE A 50 0.20 -7.29 -3.16
CA ILE A 50 -1.09 -6.99 -3.80
C ILE A 50 -0.89 -6.42 -5.21
N GLY A 51 -1.91 -6.57 -6.04
CA GLY A 51 -1.96 -5.94 -7.35
C GLY A 51 -3.38 -5.52 -7.70
N PHE A 52 -3.50 -4.46 -8.49
CA PHE A 52 -4.80 -4.01 -8.99
C PHE A 52 -5.10 -4.59 -10.37
N ALA A 53 -6.37 -4.91 -10.59
CA ALA A 53 -6.93 -5.25 -11.87
C ALA A 53 -8.22 -4.44 -12.09
N THR A 54 -8.69 -4.39 -13.32
CA THR A 54 -9.96 -3.73 -13.67
C THR A 54 -10.99 -4.80 -13.99
N HIS A 55 -12.17 -4.72 -13.37
CA HIS A 55 -13.27 -5.60 -13.71
C HIS A 55 -13.63 -5.39 -15.20
N PRO A 56 -13.64 -6.44 -16.04
CA PRO A 56 -13.79 -6.26 -17.48
C PRO A 56 -15.15 -5.67 -17.88
N ASP A 57 -16.21 -6.03 -17.16
CA ASP A 57 -17.56 -5.55 -17.48
C ASP A 57 -17.91 -4.18 -16.86
N THR A 58 -17.51 -3.92 -15.60
CA THR A 58 -17.92 -2.70 -14.87
C THR A 58 -16.87 -1.59 -14.91
N GLY A 59 -15.60 -1.91 -15.16
CA GLY A 59 -14.50 -0.96 -15.04
C GLY A 59 -14.11 -0.63 -13.60
N ASP A 60 -14.62 -1.37 -12.62
CA ASP A 60 -14.30 -1.13 -11.20
C ASP A 60 -12.92 -1.67 -10.83
N ASP A 61 -12.32 -1.06 -9.82
CA ASP A 61 -11.03 -1.49 -9.30
C ASP A 61 -11.19 -2.77 -8.49
N LEU A 62 -10.45 -3.81 -8.87
CA LEU A 62 -10.30 -5.04 -8.11
C LEU A 62 -8.90 -5.09 -7.51
N VAL A 63 -8.78 -5.60 -6.29
CA VAL A 63 -7.48 -5.84 -5.65
C VAL A 63 -7.28 -7.33 -5.45
N MET A 64 -6.24 -7.85 -6.09
CA MET A 64 -5.76 -9.20 -5.87
C MET A 64 -4.73 -9.18 -4.75
N VAL A 65 -4.85 -10.13 -3.83
CA VAL A 65 -3.96 -10.36 -2.72
C VAL A 65 -3.30 -11.71 -2.89
N VAL A 66 -1.98 -11.75 -2.78
CA VAL A 66 -1.18 -12.96 -2.80
C VAL A 66 -0.61 -13.19 -1.41
N SER A 67 -0.91 -14.34 -0.80
CA SER A 67 -0.39 -14.74 0.50
C SER A 67 0.14 -16.17 0.49
N ASN A 68 0.81 -16.58 1.57
CA ASN A 68 1.28 -17.95 1.77
C ASN A 68 0.15 -19.00 1.81
N ASP A 69 -1.10 -18.58 2.04
CA ASP A 69 -2.28 -19.47 2.05
C ASP A 69 -2.98 -19.46 0.68
N GLY A 70 -2.39 -18.84 -0.34
CA GLY A 70 -2.93 -18.71 -1.69
C GLY A 70 -3.42 -17.28 -1.99
N HIS A 71 -4.27 -17.16 -3.02
CA HIS A 71 -4.65 -15.87 -3.59
C HIS A 71 -6.13 -15.53 -3.31
N GLY A 72 -6.44 -14.25 -3.20
CA GLY A 72 -7.81 -13.75 -3.07
C GLY A 72 -8.02 -12.50 -3.93
N LEU A 73 -9.23 -12.32 -4.44
CA LEU A 73 -9.63 -11.14 -5.21
C LEU A 73 -10.78 -10.45 -4.50
N PHE A 74 -10.68 -9.14 -4.35
CA PHE A 74 -11.66 -8.31 -3.68
C PHE A 74 -12.14 -7.18 -4.58
N ASP A 75 -13.41 -6.84 -4.44
CA ASP A 75 -13.94 -5.55 -4.90
C ASP A 75 -13.33 -4.44 -4.03
N SER A 76 -12.69 -3.45 -4.65
CA SER A 76 -11.97 -2.41 -3.91
C SER A 76 -12.86 -1.28 -3.38
N VAL A 77 -14.15 -1.28 -3.74
CA VAL A 77 -15.13 -0.30 -3.28
C VAL A 77 -15.96 -0.87 -2.14
N THR A 78 -16.45 -2.12 -2.30
CA THR A 78 -17.33 -2.77 -1.33
C THR A 78 -16.56 -3.60 -0.31
N GLY A 79 -15.34 -4.02 -0.64
CA GLY A 79 -14.55 -4.94 0.18
C GLY A 79 -15.01 -6.40 0.07
N GLU A 80 -15.98 -6.71 -0.80
CA GLU A 80 -16.44 -8.07 -1.01
C GLU A 80 -15.32 -8.94 -1.58
N LYS A 81 -15.15 -10.15 -1.03
CA LYS A 81 -14.23 -11.15 -1.58
C LYS A 81 -14.91 -11.88 -2.74
N ILE A 82 -14.53 -11.52 -3.96
CA ILE A 82 -15.11 -12.03 -5.21
C ILE A 82 -14.63 -13.46 -5.52
N ALA A 83 -13.33 -13.74 -5.28
CA ALA A 83 -12.74 -15.03 -5.59
C ALA A 83 -11.62 -15.39 -4.59
N ARG A 84 -11.36 -16.69 -4.46
CA ARG A 84 -10.30 -17.24 -3.61
C ARG A 84 -9.75 -18.53 -4.20
N ASP A 85 -8.44 -18.61 -4.34
CA ASP A 85 -7.71 -19.82 -4.69
C ASP A 85 -6.73 -20.21 -3.58
N ARG A 86 -6.97 -21.34 -2.91
CA ARG A 86 -6.16 -21.80 -1.77
C ARG A 86 -4.96 -22.63 -2.17
N ASP A 87 -4.93 -23.13 -3.41
CA ASP A 87 -3.90 -24.05 -3.88
C ASP A 87 -3.51 -23.66 -5.30
N PRO A 88 -2.94 -22.44 -5.47
CA PRO A 88 -2.49 -21.99 -6.77
C PRO A 88 -1.39 -22.92 -7.29
N ASP A 89 -1.29 -23.04 -8.61
CA ASP A 89 -0.22 -23.81 -9.25
C ASP A 89 1.15 -23.42 -8.66
N PRO A 90 1.98 -24.36 -8.18
CA PRO A 90 3.27 -24.06 -7.59
C PRO A 90 4.15 -23.13 -8.44
N ASP A 91 4.09 -23.28 -9.78
CA ASP A 91 4.89 -22.49 -10.73
C ASP A 91 4.39 -21.05 -10.90
N ASP A 92 3.20 -20.71 -10.35
CA ASP A 92 2.57 -19.38 -10.41
C ASP A 92 2.11 -18.90 -9.02
N SER A 93 2.45 -19.63 -7.96
CA SER A 93 1.96 -19.44 -6.59
C SER A 93 2.50 -18.18 -5.92
N THR A 94 3.67 -17.70 -6.33
CA THR A 94 4.30 -16.48 -5.84
C THR A 94 4.71 -15.54 -6.98
N PRO A 95 4.73 -14.21 -6.77
CA PRO A 95 5.01 -13.26 -7.85
C PRO A 95 6.41 -13.41 -8.46
N ASP A 96 7.40 -13.85 -7.68
CA ASP A 96 8.79 -14.02 -8.12
C ASP A 96 9.02 -15.25 -9.00
N ALA A 97 8.01 -16.09 -9.22
CA ALA A 97 8.09 -17.19 -10.16
C ALA A 97 8.22 -16.73 -11.63
N VAL A 98 7.82 -15.49 -11.93
CA VAL A 98 7.95 -14.88 -13.27
C VAL A 98 8.66 -13.52 -13.22
N PRO A 99 9.38 -13.11 -14.30
CA PRO A 99 10.21 -11.90 -14.26
C PRO A 99 9.46 -10.57 -14.07
N ASP A 100 8.17 -10.51 -14.41
CA ASP A 100 7.36 -9.29 -14.33
C ASP A 100 6.59 -9.14 -13.00
N LEU A 101 6.89 -10.02 -12.02
CA LEU A 101 6.30 -10.03 -10.69
C LEU A 101 4.78 -10.13 -10.72
N SER A 102 4.23 -11.10 -11.44
CA SER A 102 2.78 -11.23 -11.65
C SER A 102 2.25 -12.61 -11.28
N CYS A 103 0.97 -12.67 -10.90
CA CYS A 103 0.24 -13.92 -10.65
C CYS A 103 -0.98 -14.04 -11.57
N PRO A 104 -1.48 -15.25 -11.87
CA PRO A 104 -2.72 -15.45 -12.62
C PRO A 104 -3.91 -14.78 -11.94
N GLY A 105 -4.73 -14.06 -12.71
CA GLY A 105 -5.94 -13.42 -12.22
C GLY A 105 -7.00 -14.45 -11.79
N LEU A 106 -7.87 -14.05 -10.85
CA LEU A 106 -8.98 -14.86 -10.36
C LEU A 106 -10.33 -14.33 -10.85
N GLY A 107 -11.36 -15.16 -10.80
CA GLY A 107 -12.75 -14.73 -11.01
C GLY A 107 -12.94 -13.94 -12.32
N PRO A 108 -13.51 -12.72 -12.28
CA PRO A 108 -13.75 -11.90 -13.48
C PRO A 108 -12.51 -11.56 -14.30
N VAL A 109 -11.31 -11.61 -13.69
CA VAL A 109 -10.04 -11.32 -14.37
C VAL A 109 -9.22 -12.58 -14.66
N ALA A 110 -9.84 -13.76 -14.54
CA ALA A 110 -9.24 -15.01 -14.96
C ALA A 110 -8.85 -14.96 -16.46
N GLY A 111 -7.69 -15.54 -16.78
CA GLY A 111 -7.11 -15.47 -18.14
C GLY A 111 -6.24 -14.22 -18.39
N SER A 112 -6.15 -13.30 -17.42
CA SER A 112 -5.15 -12.23 -17.39
C SER A 112 -4.14 -12.47 -16.27
N ARG A 113 -3.03 -11.71 -16.25
CA ARG A 113 -2.07 -11.70 -15.14
C ARG A 113 -2.14 -10.37 -14.41
N VAL A 114 -2.05 -10.40 -13.10
CA VAL A 114 -2.04 -9.23 -12.23
C VAL A 114 -0.61 -8.99 -11.74
N ARG A 115 -0.06 -7.81 -12.01
CA ARG A 115 1.25 -7.41 -11.48
C ARG A 115 1.15 -7.09 -10.00
N ILE A 116 2.04 -7.67 -9.21
CA ILE A 116 2.01 -7.67 -7.75
C ILE A 116 3.16 -6.82 -7.23
N ALA A 117 2.83 -5.87 -6.34
CA ALA A 117 3.79 -5.13 -5.53
C ALA A 117 3.81 -5.72 -4.12
N GLY A 118 4.99 -5.92 -3.55
CA GLY A 118 5.12 -6.55 -2.24
C GLY A 118 6.55 -6.96 -1.88
N LEU A 119 6.65 -8.08 -1.16
CA LEU A 119 7.89 -8.69 -0.67
C LEU A 119 8.98 -8.82 -1.73
N TYR A 120 8.59 -9.17 -2.96
CA TYR A 120 9.51 -9.46 -4.05
C TYR A 120 9.82 -8.22 -4.92
N GLY A 121 9.34 -7.04 -4.53
CA GLY A 121 9.48 -5.80 -5.27
C GLY A 121 8.20 -5.37 -5.96
N GLY A 122 8.34 -4.71 -7.11
CA GLY A 122 7.23 -4.07 -7.81
C GLY A 122 6.88 -2.69 -7.24
N GLY A 123 5.81 -2.09 -7.74
CA GLY A 123 5.34 -0.79 -7.29
C GLY A 123 3.90 -0.53 -7.72
N LEU A 124 3.14 0.15 -6.86
CA LEU A 124 1.82 0.68 -7.17
C LEU A 124 1.93 2.17 -7.53
N HIS A 125 0.85 2.76 -8.05
CA HIS A 125 0.83 4.18 -8.33
C HIS A 125 0.96 4.98 -7.03
N THR A 126 1.87 5.95 -6.99
CA THR A 126 2.05 6.83 -5.81
C THR A 126 1.36 8.18 -5.98
N THR A 127 0.82 8.46 -7.17
CA THR A 127 0.09 9.69 -7.48
C THR A 127 -1.19 9.38 -8.25
N THR A 128 -2.18 10.26 -8.13
CA THR A 128 -3.40 10.24 -8.96
C THR A 128 -3.45 11.46 -9.89
N ASP A 129 -4.24 11.38 -10.96
CA ASP A 129 -4.36 12.46 -11.95
C ASP A 129 -4.95 13.76 -11.37
N ASP A 130 -5.72 13.66 -10.30
CA ASP A 130 -6.30 14.79 -9.56
C ASP A 130 -5.45 15.22 -8.35
N GLY A 131 -4.16 14.85 -8.34
CA GLY A 131 -3.15 15.49 -7.48
C GLY A 131 -2.91 14.84 -6.11
N TRP A 132 -3.54 13.72 -5.78
CA TRP A 132 -3.22 13.00 -4.55
C TRP A 132 -1.86 12.33 -4.66
N THR A 133 -1.09 12.37 -3.58
CA THR A 133 0.27 11.80 -3.51
C THR A 133 0.45 11.00 -2.22
N LEU A 134 1.12 9.84 -2.36
CA LEU A 134 1.52 8.96 -1.27
C LEU A 134 3.03 8.96 -1.09
N GLU A 135 3.46 9.02 0.17
CA GLU A 135 4.84 8.80 0.56
C GLU A 135 4.91 7.82 1.74
N VAL A 136 5.88 6.91 1.69
CA VAL A 136 6.23 6.03 2.79
C VAL A 136 7.52 6.53 3.43
N VAL A 137 7.46 6.86 4.71
CA VAL A 137 8.62 7.36 5.47
C VAL A 137 8.92 6.48 6.67
N SER A 138 10.21 6.33 7.01
CA SER A 138 10.67 5.47 8.10
C SER A 138 11.48 6.26 9.15
N PRO A 139 10.91 7.30 9.80
CA PRO A 139 11.65 8.15 10.74
C PRO A 139 12.13 7.39 11.98
N ALA A 140 11.56 6.21 12.26
CA ALA A 140 12.04 5.27 13.26
C ALA A 140 11.94 3.83 12.72
N TRP A 141 12.69 3.54 11.65
CA TRP A 141 12.78 2.20 11.07
C TRP A 141 12.86 1.10 12.16
N PRO A 142 12.11 0.00 12.04
CA PRO A 142 11.29 -0.43 10.89
C PRO A 142 9.83 0.04 10.94
N ARG A 143 9.52 1.13 11.65
CA ARG A 143 8.14 1.63 11.79
C ARG A 143 7.80 2.62 10.70
N ASP A 144 7.31 2.08 9.59
CA ASP A 144 6.94 2.87 8.42
C ASP A 144 5.63 3.63 8.67
N ARG A 145 5.54 4.80 8.05
CA ARG A 145 4.39 5.68 8.09
C ARG A 145 3.97 5.99 6.67
N VAL A 146 2.67 5.89 6.41
CA VAL A 146 2.06 6.26 5.14
C VAL A 146 1.50 7.66 5.26
N LEU A 147 2.04 8.56 4.46
CA LEU A 147 1.62 9.94 4.36
C LEU A 147 0.80 10.14 3.10
N LEU A 148 -0.36 10.76 3.25
CA LEU A 148 -1.21 11.18 2.15
C LEU A 148 -1.17 12.70 2.06
N SER A 149 -1.16 13.24 0.84
CA SER A 149 -1.19 14.68 0.54
C SER A 149 -1.94 14.93 -0.77
N VAL A 150 -2.31 16.18 -1.04
CA VAL A 150 -3.02 16.60 -2.27
C VAL A 150 -2.45 17.93 -2.78
N ASP A 151 -2.69 18.24 -4.06
CA ASP A 151 -2.31 19.49 -4.74
C ASP A 151 -0.81 19.81 -4.72
N GLY A 152 0.03 18.77 -4.86
CA GLY A 152 1.48 18.92 -4.88
C GLY A 152 2.08 19.36 -3.54
N GLY A 153 1.30 19.28 -2.46
CA GLY A 153 1.83 19.40 -1.11
C GLY A 153 2.96 18.38 -0.94
N VAL A 154 4.19 18.86 -0.75
CA VAL A 154 5.26 17.99 -0.28
C VAL A 154 4.78 17.48 1.07
N PRO A 155 4.65 16.16 1.30
CA PRO A 155 4.38 15.63 2.64
C PRO A 155 5.38 16.30 3.56
N HIS A 156 5.03 16.78 4.76
CA HIS A 156 5.86 17.66 5.62
C HIS A 156 5.90 19.16 5.32
N SER A 157 5.30 19.67 4.24
CA SER A 157 5.08 21.11 4.06
C SER A 157 3.73 21.51 4.66
N GLY A 158 3.76 22.44 5.62
CA GLY A 158 2.58 22.97 6.30
C GLY A 158 1.91 22.05 7.34
N PRO A 159 0.70 22.42 7.81
CA PRO A 159 0.08 21.80 8.98
C PRO A 159 -0.39 20.35 8.75
N HIS A 160 -0.03 19.46 9.68
CA HIS A 160 -0.53 18.09 9.75
C HIS A 160 -2.05 18.08 9.97
N GLY A 161 -2.78 17.27 9.20
CA GLY A 161 -4.23 17.19 9.24
C GLY A 161 -4.94 18.15 8.29
N GLU A 162 -4.18 19.03 7.62
CA GLU A 162 -4.71 20.02 6.66
C GLU A 162 -4.12 19.86 5.26
N GLN A 163 -2.78 19.76 5.16
CA GLN A 163 -2.07 19.64 3.87
C GLN A 163 -1.49 18.24 3.64
N TRP A 164 -1.25 17.52 4.74
CA TRP A 164 -0.80 16.14 4.72
C TRP A 164 -1.33 15.40 5.94
N TRP A 165 -1.53 14.10 5.78
CA TRP A 165 -2.13 13.21 6.79
C TRP A 165 -1.27 11.97 6.97
N HIS A 166 -0.91 11.66 8.21
CA HIS A 166 -0.38 10.35 8.56
C HIS A 166 -1.55 9.37 8.65
N VAL A 167 -1.81 8.61 7.58
CA VAL A 167 -3.03 7.78 7.45
C VAL A 167 -2.84 6.33 7.89
N PHE A 168 -1.58 5.85 7.95
CA PHE A 168 -1.28 4.50 8.41
C PHE A 168 0.10 4.43 9.08
N HIS A 169 0.20 3.66 10.16
CA HIS A 169 1.45 3.40 10.88
C HIS A 169 1.69 1.89 10.97
N SER A 170 2.77 1.41 10.34
CA SER A 170 3.21 0.02 10.40
C SER A 170 3.95 -0.26 11.70
N TYR A 171 3.22 -0.43 12.81
CA TYR A 171 3.84 -0.61 14.14
C TYR A 171 3.95 -2.07 14.59
N TYR A 172 3.17 -2.99 14.00
CA TYR A 172 3.09 -4.40 14.42
C TYR A 172 3.32 -5.40 13.30
N SER A 173 3.18 -4.96 12.05
CA SER A 173 3.31 -5.79 10.86
C SER A 173 4.20 -5.10 9.85
N GLU A 174 4.91 -5.88 9.05
CA GLU A 174 5.84 -5.36 8.05
C GLU A 174 5.06 -4.81 6.85
N LEU A 175 5.36 -3.58 6.44
CA LEU A 175 4.73 -2.98 5.26
C LEU A 175 5.16 -3.74 3.99
N ARG A 176 4.18 -4.13 3.16
CA ARG A 176 4.41 -4.87 1.91
C ARG A 176 4.25 -3.99 0.69
N ALA A 177 3.16 -3.25 0.62
CA ALA A 177 2.89 -2.37 -0.50
C ALA A 177 1.96 -1.24 -0.09
N VAL A 178 2.11 -0.09 -0.75
CA VAL A 178 1.26 1.09 -0.58
C VAL A 178 1.07 1.72 -1.94
N GLY A 179 -0.14 2.13 -2.27
CA GLY A 179 -0.39 2.91 -3.47
C GLY A 179 -1.85 2.96 -3.90
N PHE A 180 -2.06 3.66 -5.00
CA PHE A 180 -3.35 3.82 -5.63
C PHE A 180 -3.61 2.74 -6.69
N SER A 181 -4.89 2.48 -6.92
CA SER A 181 -5.35 1.79 -8.12
C SER A 181 -5.03 2.61 -9.38
N PRO A 182 -4.98 1.98 -10.56
CA PRO A 182 -4.76 2.70 -11.83
C PRO A 182 -5.80 3.80 -12.09
N SER A 183 -7.04 3.65 -11.60
CA SER A 183 -8.06 4.69 -11.73
C SER A 183 -7.93 5.81 -10.68
N GLY A 184 -7.03 5.65 -9.70
CA GLY A 184 -6.85 6.56 -8.57
C GLY A 184 -8.00 6.59 -7.58
N ARG A 185 -9.01 5.71 -7.70
CA ARG A 185 -10.20 5.68 -6.84
C ARG A 185 -10.02 4.85 -5.57
N THR A 186 -9.03 3.97 -5.54
CA THR A 186 -8.68 3.16 -4.37
C THR A 186 -7.27 3.48 -3.91
N LEU A 187 -7.10 3.62 -2.60
CA LEU A 187 -5.82 3.63 -1.90
C LEU A 187 -5.71 2.33 -1.11
N ALA A 188 -4.59 1.62 -1.26
CA ALA A 188 -4.31 0.39 -0.54
C ALA A 188 -3.05 0.52 0.31
N VAL A 189 -3.11 -0.08 1.50
CA VAL A 189 -1.96 -0.37 2.35
C VAL A 189 -2.02 -1.85 2.70
N ALA A 190 -0.98 -2.58 2.31
CA ALA A 190 -0.83 -4.00 2.61
C ALA A 190 0.37 -4.19 3.55
N THR A 191 0.17 -4.95 4.62
CA THR A 191 1.23 -5.44 5.51
C THR A 191 1.39 -6.95 5.34
N SER A 192 2.30 -7.59 6.07
CA SER A 192 2.43 -9.05 6.05
C SER A 192 1.26 -9.81 6.71
N SER A 193 0.32 -9.10 7.35
CA SER A 193 -0.81 -9.70 8.06
C SER A 193 -2.19 -9.15 7.68
N ASP A 194 -2.26 -8.05 6.95
CA ASP A 194 -3.52 -7.34 6.73
C ASP A 194 -3.52 -6.46 5.48
N LEU A 195 -4.73 -6.21 4.98
CA LEU A 195 -5.03 -5.28 3.91
C LEU A 195 -5.96 -4.19 4.44
N THR A 196 -5.59 -2.93 4.26
CA THR A 196 -6.43 -1.76 4.48
C THR A 196 -6.69 -1.06 3.16
N LEU A 197 -7.95 -0.74 2.89
CA LEU A 197 -8.38 -0.06 1.68
C LEU A 197 -9.19 1.18 2.03
N TRP A 198 -8.98 2.24 1.26
CA TRP A 198 -9.85 3.40 1.21
C TRP A 198 -10.31 3.60 -0.22
N THR A 199 -11.56 4.01 -0.37
CA THR A 199 -12.16 4.31 -1.67
C THR A 199 -12.72 5.71 -1.69
N ARG A 200 -12.86 6.26 -2.89
CA ARG A 200 -13.52 7.53 -3.15
C ARG A 200 -14.30 7.44 -4.45
N THR A 201 -15.39 8.19 -4.52
CA THR A 201 -16.09 8.44 -5.77
C THR A 201 -15.52 9.73 -6.35
N LEU A 202 -15.10 9.71 -7.62
CA LEU A 202 -14.83 10.94 -8.35
C LEU A 202 -16.17 11.62 -8.61
N ALA A 203 -16.27 12.90 -8.26
CA ALA A 203 -17.46 13.73 -8.50
C ALA A 203 -17.61 14.08 -9.99
#